data_AF-A0A8T8D9Q2-F1
#
_entry.id   AF-A0A8T8D9Q2-F1
#
_cell.length_a   1.000
_cell.length_b   1.000
_cell.length_c   1.000
_cell.angle_alpha   90.00
_cell.angle_beta   90.00
_cell.angle_gamma   90.00
#
_symmetry.space_group_name_H-M   'P 1'
#
loop_
_entity.id
_entity.type
_entity.pdbx_description
1 polymer ?
#
loop_
_entity_poly.entity_id
_entity_poly.type
_entity_poly.pdbx_seq_one_letter_code
_entity_poly.pdbx_strand_id
1 'polypeptide(L)'
;MSSVRPSLALLRVQDLDRSVRFYRQLGFRICTYDPEAGVAVVDPVDGHPFTLALPGVDATPWLHEVFEELVEGRQLYLGAPGGNLEAFLHRLRDQGLPVPPPEQAPDGSLVLGLQDPDGHRLSFWQGPEWTDEELLVIYTSAPDRLSQALAGLTDDQLDLARAPGKWTIRQIVHHIADSDASSLIRILMCLAEPGRPYNNNPYDQDIWVERLDHAHRPIEPSLALIASIRHHVAALVRHRPEALDGAVEPTLGAPMTARELIAMLASHALHHIAQIAETRRVHGLG
;
A
#
# COMPACT_ATOMS: atom_id res chain seq x y z
N MET A 1 21.35 22.92 -4.79
CA MET A 1 21.55 21.48 -5.00
C MET A 1 20.26 20.82 -4.54
N SER A 2 19.50 20.20 -5.44
CA SER A 2 18.25 19.52 -5.07
C SER A 2 18.60 18.40 -4.10
N SER A 3 18.16 18.48 -2.84
CA SER A 3 18.39 17.43 -1.86
C SER A 3 17.62 16.19 -2.32
N VAL A 4 18.33 15.11 -2.62
CA VAL A 4 17.72 13.80 -2.89
C VAL A 4 16.90 13.43 -1.66
N ARG A 5 15.61 13.14 -1.84
CA ARG A 5 14.74 12.69 -0.75
C ARG A 5 15.30 11.36 -0.21
N PRO A 6 15.41 11.19 1.12
CA PRO A 6 15.90 9.95 1.71
C PRO A 6 15.00 8.78 1.31
N SER A 7 15.60 7.62 1.08
CA SER A 7 14.90 6.41 0.64
C SER A 7 14.11 5.75 1.77
N LEU A 8 12.95 5.20 1.44
CA LEU A 8 12.11 4.43 2.37
C LEU A 8 12.25 2.92 2.23
N ALA A 9 12.96 2.46 1.21
CA ALA A 9 13.26 1.04 1.03
C ALA A 9 14.72 0.81 0.66
N LEU A 10 15.26 -0.33 1.09
CA LEU A 10 16.60 -0.83 0.77
C LEU A 10 16.48 -2.18 0.06
N LEU A 11 17.10 -2.30 -1.11
CA LEU A 11 17.19 -3.55 -1.88
C LEU A 11 18.65 -3.95 -2.03
N ARG A 12 18.97 -5.19 -1.66
CA ARG A 12 20.32 -5.77 -1.81
C ARG A 12 20.50 -6.39 -3.18
N VAL A 13 21.45 -5.90 -3.97
CA VAL A 13 21.67 -6.36 -5.34
C VAL A 13 23.08 -6.89 -5.53
N GLN A 14 23.27 -7.93 -6.33
CA GLN A 14 24.60 -8.54 -6.56
C GLN A 14 25.44 -7.76 -7.57
N ASP A 15 24.80 -7.05 -8.49
CA ASP A 15 25.44 -6.26 -9.54
C ASP A 15 24.71 -4.93 -9.70
N LEU A 16 25.32 -3.87 -9.17
CA LEU A 16 24.72 -2.54 -9.14
C LEU A 16 24.45 -2.00 -10.56
N ASP A 17 25.33 -2.26 -11.52
CA ASP A 17 25.20 -1.76 -12.88
C ASP A 17 24.06 -2.45 -13.63
N ARG A 18 23.95 -3.77 -13.44
CA ARG A 18 22.84 -4.56 -13.97
C ARG A 18 21.51 -4.07 -13.43
N SER A 19 21.41 -3.85 -12.12
CA SER A 19 20.17 -3.41 -11.49
C SER A 19 19.83 -1.97 -11.90
N VAL A 20 20.80 -1.05 -11.95
CA VAL A 20 20.59 0.33 -12.43
C VAL A 20 20.10 0.35 -13.90
N ARG A 21 20.66 -0.50 -14.77
CA ARG A 21 20.17 -0.63 -16.15
C ARG A 21 18.71 -1.11 -16.19
N PHE A 22 18.37 -2.10 -15.39
CA PHE A 22 17.00 -2.62 -15.29
C PHE A 22 16.01 -1.55 -14.83
N TYR A 23 16.27 -0.84 -13.73
CA TYR A 23 15.37 0.21 -13.26
C TYR A 23 15.25 1.39 -14.23
N ARG A 24 16.31 1.70 -15.00
CA ARG A 24 16.21 2.66 -16.12
C ARG A 24 15.31 2.17 -17.24
N GLN A 25 15.30 0.87 -17.57
CA GLN A 25 14.37 0.30 -18.56
C GLN A 25 12.92 0.47 -18.12
N LEU A 26 12.64 0.31 -16.82
CA LEU A 26 11.34 0.61 -16.22
C LEU A 26 10.97 2.11 -16.29
N GLY A 27 11.89 2.97 -16.72
CA GLY A 27 11.72 4.41 -16.84
C GLY A 27 11.92 5.16 -15.52
N PHE A 28 12.57 4.55 -14.54
CA PHE A 28 12.85 5.20 -13.27
C PHE A 28 14.07 6.12 -13.38
N ARG A 29 14.04 7.18 -12.59
CA ARG A 29 15.17 8.11 -12.50
C ARG A 29 16.20 7.55 -11.52
N ILE A 30 17.48 7.71 -11.85
CA ILE A 30 18.58 7.38 -10.95
C ILE A 30 19.12 8.70 -10.39
N CYS A 31 18.82 8.98 -9.13
CA CYS A 31 19.17 10.23 -8.46
C CYS A 31 20.63 10.21 -7.95
N THR A 32 21.10 9.05 -7.55
CA THR A 32 22.47 8.82 -7.11
C THR A 32 22.94 7.50 -7.70
N TYR A 33 24.18 7.48 -8.17
CA TYR A 33 24.85 6.27 -8.64
C TYR A 33 26.31 6.41 -8.28
N ASP A 34 26.72 5.66 -7.26
CA ASP A 34 28.07 5.64 -6.71
C ASP A 34 28.56 4.18 -6.69
N PRO A 35 29.20 3.72 -7.78
CA PRO A 35 29.70 2.36 -7.88
C PRO A 35 30.88 2.09 -6.94
N GLU A 36 31.62 3.12 -6.50
CA GLU A 36 32.72 2.96 -5.54
C GLU A 36 32.18 2.72 -4.13
N ALA A 37 31.14 3.46 -3.73
CA ALA A 37 30.40 3.19 -2.50
C ALA A 37 29.50 1.95 -2.59
N GLY A 38 29.22 1.46 -3.81
CA GLY A 38 28.34 0.32 -4.05
C GLY A 38 26.86 0.63 -3.84
N VAL A 39 26.43 1.88 -4.09
CA VAL A 39 25.07 2.38 -3.82
C VAL A 39 24.48 3.10 -5.02
N ALA A 40 23.17 2.94 -5.24
CA ALA A 40 22.39 3.78 -6.14
C ALA A 40 21.04 4.14 -5.52
N VAL A 41 20.56 5.36 -5.74
CA VAL A 41 19.22 5.81 -5.33
C VAL A 41 18.34 5.89 -6.56
N VAL A 42 17.28 5.09 -6.55
CA VAL A 42 16.26 5.02 -7.61
C VAL A 42 15.04 5.80 -7.16
N ASP A 43 14.56 6.69 -8.03
CA ASP A 43 13.36 7.49 -7.82
C ASP A 43 12.32 7.08 -8.87
N PRO A 44 11.30 6.29 -8.48
CA PRO A 44 10.23 5.89 -9.38
C PRO A 44 9.39 7.11 -9.76
N VAL A 45 8.67 7.03 -10.89
CA VAL A 45 7.77 8.08 -11.36
C VAL A 45 6.67 8.33 -10.32
N ASP A 46 6.08 7.25 -9.82
CA ASP A 46 4.98 7.26 -8.85
C ASP A 46 5.37 6.40 -7.64
N GLY A 47 6.00 7.01 -6.64
CA GLY A 47 6.41 6.35 -5.41
C GLY A 47 7.48 7.10 -4.62
N HIS A 48 8.03 6.42 -3.61
CA HIS A 48 9.15 6.91 -2.82
C HIS A 48 10.47 6.39 -3.37
N PRO A 49 11.57 7.17 -3.25
CA PRO A 49 12.88 6.66 -3.60
C PRO A 49 13.24 5.43 -2.79
N PHE A 50 13.96 4.51 -3.41
CA PHE A 50 14.56 3.35 -2.76
C PHE A 50 16.04 3.25 -3.12
N THR A 51 16.80 2.67 -2.19
CA THR A 51 18.25 2.52 -2.31
C THR A 51 18.58 1.10 -2.73
N LEU A 52 19.42 0.96 -3.75
CA LEU A 52 20.10 -0.27 -4.12
C LEU A 52 21.48 -0.26 -3.44
N ALA A 53 21.86 -1.36 -2.79
CA ALA A 53 23.18 -1.50 -2.22
C ALA A 53 23.75 -2.89 -2.47
N LEU A 54 25.06 -2.96 -2.72
CA LEU A 54 25.78 -4.23 -2.76
C LEU A 54 25.73 -4.94 -1.38
N PRO A 55 25.91 -6.27 -1.34
CA PRO A 55 25.94 -7.00 -0.07
C PRO A 55 27.06 -6.47 0.84
N GLY A 56 26.73 -6.22 2.11
CA GLY A 56 27.70 -5.74 3.12
C GLY A 56 27.99 -4.23 3.09
N VAL A 57 27.44 -3.48 2.13
CA VAL A 57 27.56 -2.01 2.10
C VAL A 57 26.64 -1.37 3.14
N ASP A 58 27.16 -0.41 3.91
CA ASP A 58 26.35 0.43 4.78
C ASP A 58 25.61 1.49 3.93
N ALA A 59 24.29 1.34 3.82
CA ALA A 59 23.43 2.22 3.05
C ALA A 59 22.69 3.26 3.92
N THR A 60 22.92 3.28 5.25
CA THR A 60 22.24 4.20 6.17
C THR A 60 22.31 5.69 5.75
N PRO A 61 23.40 6.20 5.16
CA PRO A 61 23.46 7.61 4.73
C PRO A 61 22.42 8.02 3.67
N TRP A 62 21.82 7.07 2.94
CA TRP A 62 20.83 7.32 1.90
C TRP A 62 19.39 7.00 2.33
N LEU A 63 19.24 6.44 3.53
CA LEU A 63 17.97 5.94 4.04
C LEU A 63 17.34 6.97 4.99
N HIS A 64 16.02 6.97 5.02
CA HIS A 64 15.26 7.64 6.05
C HIS A 64 15.39 6.87 7.38
N GLU A 65 15.20 7.54 8.52
CA GLU A 65 15.25 6.89 9.85
C GLU A 65 14.25 5.74 10.00
N VAL A 66 13.12 5.86 9.29
CA VAL A 66 12.14 4.79 9.08
C VAL A 66 12.27 4.31 7.64
N PHE A 67 12.84 3.12 7.45
CA PHE A 67 12.97 2.46 6.16
C PHE A 67 12.70 0.96 6.29
N GLU A 68 12.41 0.31 5.17
CA GLU A 68 12.22 -1.12 5.07
C GLU A 68 13.32 -1.78 4.21
N GLU A 69 14.02 -2.77 4.73
CA GLU A 69 14.89 -3.62 3.90
C GLU A 69 14.06 -4.74 3.28
N LEU A 70 14.12 -4.85 1.95
CA LEU A 70 13.38 -5.85 1.20
C LEU A 70 14.09 -7.20 1.30
N VAL A 71 13.54 -8.07 2.15
CA VAL A 71 14.00 -9.44 2.39
C VAL A 71 13.10 -10.47 1.70
N GLU A 72 13.51 -11.73 1.71
CA GLU A 72 12.77 -12.83 1.08
C GLU A 72 11.30 -12.87 1.54
N GLY A 73 10.39 -12.97 0.56
CA GLY A 73 8.93 -12.99 0.80
C GLY A 73 8.27 -11.62 0.90
N ARG A 74 9.04 -10.52 0.90
CA ARG A 74 8.51 -9.15 0.76
C ARG A 74 8.54 -8.69 -0.69
N GLN A 75 7.78 -7.64 -1.00
CA GLN A 75 7.73 -7.07 -2.34
C GLN A 75 7.61 -5.55 -2.28
N LEU A 76 8.23 -4.87 -3.24
CA LEU A 76 8.16 -3.42 -3.36
C LEU A 76 6.89 -3.04 -4.12
N TYR A 77 6.01 -2.27 -3.46
CA TYR A 77 4.79 -1.76 -4.06
C TYR A 77 5.03 -0.39 -4.70
N LEU A 78 4.61 -0.25 -5.95
CA LEU A 78 4.85 0.92 -6.79
C LEU A 78 3.55 1.29 -7.51
N GLY A 79 3.32 2.57 -7.74
CA GLY A 79 2.26 3.00 -8.64
C GLY A 79 2.58 2.59 -10.08
N ALA A 80 1.56 2.29 -10.88
CA ALA A 80 1.71 2.15 -12.31
C ALA A 80 2.30 3.47 -12.87
N PRO A 81 3.46 3.46 -13.55
CA PRO A 81 4.09 4.68 -14.04
C PRO A 81 3.15 5.47 -14.95
N GLY A 82 2.88 6.73 -14.59
CA GLY A 82 1.95 7.60 -15.29
C GLY A 82 0.48 7.22 -15.11
N GLY A 83 0.15 6.41 -14.10
CA GLY A 83 -1.21 5.97 -13.80
C GLY A 83 -1.83 4.98 -14.80
N ASN A 84 -1.07 4.50 -15.78
CA ASN A 84 -1.57 3.66 -16.87
C ASN A 84 -0.73 2.38 -17.02
N LEU A 85 -1.23 1.29 -16.42
CA LEU A 85 -0.54 0.01 -16.40
C LEU A 85 -0.52 -0.68 -17.77
N GLU A 86 -1.52 -0.45 -18.60
CA GLU A 86 -1.57 -1.00 -19.97
C GLU A 86 -0.49 -0.36 -20.84
N ALA A 87 -0.37 0.96 -20.83
CA ALA A 87 0.69 1.69 -21.53
C ALA A 87 2.07 1.29 -20.99
N PHE A 88 2.20 1.12 -19.67
CA PHE A 88 3.42 0.63 -19.06
C PHE A 88 3.79 -0.78 -19.56
N LEU A 89 2.83 -1.72 -19.54
CA LEU A 89 3.01 -3.09 -20.02
C LEU A 89 3.44 -3.12 -21.49
N HIS A 90 2.79 -2.34 -22.35
CA HIS A 90 3.13 -2.24 -23.77
C HIS A 90 4.59 -1.81 -23.94
N ARG A 91 5.01 -0.74 -23.23
CA ARG A 91 6.38 -0.25 -23.25
C ARG A 91 7.39 -1.31 -22.81
N LEU A 92 7.10 -2.06 -21.73
CA LEU A 92 8.01 -3.10 -21.26
C LEU A 92 8.14 -4.24 -22.27
N ARG A 93 7.04 -4.64 -22.92
CA ARG A 93 7.04 -5.66 -23.96
C ARG A 93 7.82 -5.23 -25.20
N ASP A 94 7.69 -3.96 -25.62
CA ASP A 94 8.47 -3.40 -26.73
C ASP A 94 9.98 -3.40 -26.46
N GLN A 95 10.37 -3.30 -25.18
CA GLN A 95 11.75 -3.41 -24.73
C GLN A 95 12.24 -4.86 -24.59
N GLY A 96 11.37 -5.85 -24.87
CA GLY A 96 11.70 -7.28 -24.80
C GLY A 96 11.69 -7.87 -23.38
N LEU A 97 11.12 -7.18 -22.39
CA LEU A 97 11.00 -7.73 -21.04
C LEU A 97 9.88 -8.79 -20.99
N PRO A 98 10.13 -9.97 -20.41
CA PRO A 98 9.13 -11.02 -20.26
C PRO A 98 8.18 -10.66 -19.11
N VAL A 99 7.13 -9.90 -19.43
CA VAL A 99 6.19 -9.37 -18.45
C VAL A 99 4.84 -10.10 -18.53
N PRO A 100 4.33 -10.68 -17.42
CA PRO A 100 3.03 -11.32 -17.40
C PRO A 100 1.89 -10.31 -17.66
N PRO A 101 0.69 -10.76 -18.04
CA PRO A 101 -0.47 -9.88 -18.01
C PRO A 101 -0.76 -9.41 -16.57
N PRO A 102 -1.30 -8.20 -16.39
CA PRO A 102 -1.76 -7.76 -15.08
C PRO A 102 -2.95 -8.61 -14.62
N GLU A 103 -3.03 -8.82 -13.30
CA GLU A 103 -4.14 -9.49 -12.64
C GLU A 103 -5.12 -8.44 -12.12
N GLN A 104 -6.41 -8.69 -12.30
CA GLN A 104 -7.45 -7.84 -11.71
C GLN A 104 -7.79 -8.32 -10.30
N ALA A 105 -7.67 -7.43 -9.32
CA ALA A 105 -8.06 -7.69 -7.95
C ALA A 105 -9.59 -7.51 -7.76
N PRO A 106 -10.17 -8.02 -6.65
CA PRO A 106 -11.61 -7.97 -6.41
C PRO A 106 -12.22 -6.56 -6.31
N ASP A 107 -11.39 -5.56 -6.03
CA ASP A 107 -11.79 -4.14 -6.02
C ASP A 107 -11.77 -3.50 -7.42
N GLY A 108 -11.40 -4.26 -8.45
CA GLY A 108 -11.26 -3.78 -9.82
C GLY A 108 -9.87 -3.20 -10.13
N SER A 109 -8.97 -3.09 -9.14
CA SER A 109 -7.61 -2.65 -9.36
C SER A 109 -6.82 -3.64 -10.21
N LEU A 110 -5.80 -3.15 -10.91
CA LEU A 110 -4.90 -3.97 -11.71
C LEU A 110 -3.53 -4.04 -11.02
N VAL A 111 -2.99 -5.25 -10.91
CA VAL A 111 -1.66 -5.51 -10.36
C VAL A 111 -0.80 -6.20 -11.39
N LEU A 112 0.36 -5.63 -11.67
CA LEU A 112 1.40 -6.26 -12.47
C LEU A 112 2.58 -6.64 -11.57
N GLY A 113 2.83 -7.94 -11.46
CA GLY A 113 4.02 -8.48 -10.80
C GLY A 113 5.20 -8.57 -11.75
N LEU A 114 6.38 -8.14 -11.29
CA LEU A 114 7.66 -8.28 -11.99
C LEU A 114 8.75 -8.71 -10.98
N GLN A 115 9.81 -9.34 -11.46
CA GLN A 115 11.02 -9.55 -10.66
C GLN A 115 12.17 -8.73 -11.25
N ASP A 116 12.99 -8.16 -10.37
CA ASP A 116 14.25 -7.56 -10.78
C ASP A 116 15.32 -8.63 -11.07
N PRO A 117 16.51 -8.25 -11.57
CA PRO A 117 17.58 -9.19 -11.90
C PRO A 117 18.11 -10.02 -10.72
N ASP A 118 17.85 -9.61 -9.49
CA ASP A 118 18.26 -10.26 -8.25
C ASP A 118 17.11 -11.05 -7.60
N GLY A 119 15.93 -11.08 -8.24
CA GLY A 119 14.75 -11.83 -7.80
C GLY A 119 13.82 -11.06 -6.86
N HIS A 120 14.10 -9.77 -6.60
CA HIS A 120 13.22 -8.92 -5.80
C HIS A 120 11.88 -8.74 -6.51
N ARG A 121 10.79 -8.97 -5.77
CA ARG A 121 9.44 -8.82 -6.31
C ARG A 121 9.04 -7.35 -6.33
N LEU A 122 8.61 -6.87 -7.49
CA LEU A 122 8.03 -5.55 -7.73
C LEU A 122 6.55 -5.74 -8.07
N SER A 123 5.69 -4.96 -7.44
CA SER A 123 4.25 -4.96 -7.71
C SER A 123 3.81 -3.57 -8.13
N PHE A 124 3.39 -3.45 -9.39
CA PHE A 124 2.86 -2.22 -9.95
C PHE A 124 1.34 -2.23 -9.86
N TRP A 125 0.80 -1.28 -9.13
CA TRP A 125 -0.62 -1.18 -8.87
C TRP A 125 -1.22 -0.01 -9.65
N GLN A 126 -2.33 -0.26 -10.33
CA GLN A 126 -3.23 0.76 -10.84
C GLN A 126 -4.55 0.62 -10.12
N GLY A 127 -4.97 1.69 -9.46
CA GLY A 127 -6.26 1.73 -8.78
C GLY A 127 -7.43 1.62 -9.74
N PRO A 128 -8.59 1.19 -9.22
CA PRO A 128 -9.81 1.18 -9.99
C PRO A 128 -10.25 2.62 -10.29
N GLU A 129 -10.85 2.82 -11.46
CA GLU A 129 -11.46 4.11 -11.81
C GLU A 129 -12.90 4.15 -11.28
N TRP A 130 -13.11 4.92 -10.22
CA TRP A 130 -14.43 5.15 -9.64
C TRP A 130 -14.83 6.61 -9.80
N THR A 131 -16.08 6.85 -10.19
CA THR A 131 -16.71 8.14 -9.94
C THR A 131 -16.81 8.42 -8.44
N ASP A 132 -17.01 9.68 -8.05
CA ASP A 132 -17.18 10.09 -6.66
C ASP A 132 -18.31 9.33 -5.96
N GLU A 133 -19.40 9.07 -6.69
CA GLU A 133 -20.55 8.32 -6.18
C GLU A 133 -20.20 6.85 -5.97
N GLU A 134 -19.58 6.20 -6.95
CA GLU A 134 -19.12 4.81 -6.84
C GLU A 134 -18.08 4.65 -5.72
N LEU A 135 -17.13 5.58 -5.61
CA LEU A 135 -16.12 5.61 -4.56
C LEU A 135 -16.78 5.60 -3.18
N LEU A 136 -17.77 6.46 -2.95
CA LEU A 136 -18.48 6.51 -1.67
C LEU A 136 -19.30 5.25 -1.42
N VAL A 137 -19.95 4.69 -2.43
CA VAL A 137 -20.69 3.42 -2.31
C VAL A 137 -19.75 2.29 -1.91
N ILE A 138 -18.60 2.17 -2.58
CA ILE A 138 -17.63 1.12 -2.33
C ILE A 138 -16.99 1.30 -0.95
N TYR A 139 -16.53 2.51 -0.63
CA TYR A 139 -15.94 2.85 0.66
C TYR A 139 -16.89 2.54 1.82
N THR A 140 -18.18 2.88 1.70
CA THR A 140 -19.19 2.61 2.74
C THR A 140 -19.74 1.19 2.74
N SER A 141 -19.46 0.37 1.72
CA SER A 141 -19.86 -1.04 1.70
C SER A 141 -18.93 -1.97 2.51
N ALA A 142 -17.73 -1.50 2.85
CA ALA A 142 -16.73 -2.33 3.55
C ALA A 142 -17.22 -2.93 4.88
N PRO A 143 -17.95 -2.21 5.77
CA PRO A 143 -18.47 -2.79 7.01
C PRO A 143 -19.42 -3.96 6.78
N ASP A 144 -20.34 -3.84 5.81
CA ASP A 144 -21.31 -4.89 5.48
C ASP A 144 -20.62 -6.09 4.84
N ARG A 145 -19.70 -5.86 3.91
CA ARG A 145 -18.90 -6.92 3.26
C ARG A 145 -18.02 -7.66 4.27
N LEU A 146 -17.42 -6.93 5.21
CA LEU A 146 -16.62 -7.53 6.28
C LEU A 146 -17.50 -8.37 7.20
N SER A 147 -18.66 -7.86 7.60
CA SER A 147 -19.63 -8.60 8.41
C SER A 147 -20.11 -9.88 7.71
N GLN A 148 -20.35 -9.84 6.40
CA GLN A 148 -20.68 -11.01 5.60
C GLN A 148 -19.53 -12.03 5.54
N ALA A 149 -18.28 -11.58 5.35
CA ALA A 149 -17.12 -12.46 5.34
C ALA A 149 -16.89 -13.16 6.69
N LEU A 150 -17.28 -12.51 7.79
CA LEU A 150 -17.17 -13.05 9.15
C LEU A 150 -18.38 -13.88 9.58
N ALA A 151 -19.48 -13.84 8.82
CA ALA A 151 -20.72 -14.50 9.20
C ALA A 151 -20.54 -16.01 9.38
N GLY A 152 -21.06 -16.54 10.49
CA GLY A 152 -21.01 -17.97 10.82
C GLY A 152 -19.68 -18.47 11.36
N LEU A 153 -18.64 -17.62 11.48
CA LEU A 153 -17.40 -18.01 12.14
C LEU A 153 -17.60 -18.13 13.65
N THR A 154 -17.02 -19.16 14.25
CA THR A 154 -16.85 -19.25 15.70
C THR A 154 -15.67 -18.37 16.14
N ASP A 155 -15.59 -18.09 17.45
CA ASP A 155 -14.48 -17.31 18.01
C ASP A 155 -13.11 -17.96 17.70
N ASP A 156 -12.98 -19.27 17.90
CA ASP A 156 -11.76 -20.03 17.54
C ASP A 156 -11.40 -19.93 16.04
N GLN A 157 -12.40 -19.81 15.16
CA GLN A 157 -12.16 -19.69 13.72
C GLN A 157 -11.62 -18.31 13.32
N LEU A 158 -11.82 -17.28 14.16
CA LEU A 158 -11.21 -15.97 13.95
C LEU A 158 -9.68 -16.03 14.08
N ASP A 159 -9.14 -17.05 14.76
CA ASP A 159 -7.71 -17.22 14.98
C ASP A 159 -7.03 -18.06 13.88
N LEU A 160 -7.77 -18.40 12.82
CA LEU A 160 -7.21 -19.06 11.65
C LEU A 160 -6.50 -18.06 10.73
N ALA A 161 -5.40 -18.51 10.14
CA ALA A 161 -4.65 -17.79 9.12
C ALA A 161 -4.59 -18.61 7.82
N ARG A 162 -4.48 -17.94 6.66
CA ARG A 162 -4.39 -18.59 5.34
C ARG A 162 -3.09 -19.38 5.11
N ALA A 163 -2.02 -19.02 5.82
CA ALA A 163 -0.71 -19.65 5.71
C ALA A 163 0.14 -19.33 6.95
N PRO A 164 1.18 -20.14 7.25
CA PRO A 164 2.13 -19.83 8.32
C PRO A 164 2.74 -18.43 8.18
N GLY A 165 2.81 -17.69 9.29
CA GLY A 165 3.35 -16.32 9.33
C GLY A 165 2.46 -15.24 8.72
N LYS A 166 1.22 -15.57 8.30
CA LYS A 166 0.22 -14.57 7.91
C LYS A 166 -0.72 -14.26 9.06
N TRP A 167 -1.29 -13.06 9.05
CA TRP A 167 -2.26 -12.64 10.06
C TRP A 167 -3.51 -13.52 10.06
N THR A 168 -4.07 -13.69 11.26
CA THR A 168 -5.36 -14.34 11.47
C THR A 168 -6.51 -13.45 11.01
N ILE A 169 -7.71 -14.01 10.86
CA ILE A 169 -8.92 -13.23 10.57
C ILE A 169 -9.12 -12.12 11.61
N ARG A 170 -8.97 -12.44 12.90
CA ARG A 170 -9.06 -11.47 14.01
C ARG A 170 -8.10 -10.30 13.85
N GLN A 171 -6.83 -10.61 13.57
CA GLN A 171 -5.79 -9.59 13.37
C GLN A 171 -6.09 -8.71 12.15
N ILE A 172 -6.61 -9.29 11.07
CA ILE A 172 -7.03 -8.54 9.87
C ILE A 172 -8.16 -7.55 10.20
N VAL A 173 -9.17 -7.95 10.99
CA VAL A 173 -10.28 -7.06 11.38
C VAL A 173 -9.77 -5.86 12.16
N HIS A 174 -8.90 -6.09 13.15
CA HIS A 174 -8.30 -5.01 13.92
C HIS A 174 -7.42 -4.10 13.06
N HIS A 175 -6.64 -4.66 12.14
CA HIS A 175 -5.81 -3.89 11.23
C HIS A 175 -6.62 -2.96 10.32
N ILE A 176 -7.76 -3.40 9.78
CA ILE A 176 -8.65 -2.52 9.00
C ILE A 176 -9.13 -1.33 9.85
N ALA A 177 -9.50 -1.59 11.11
CA ALA A 177 -9.94 -0.53 12.03
C ALA A 177 -8.83 0.48 12.34
N ASP A 178 -7.61 0.02 12.57
CA ASP A 178 -6.45 0.87 12.84
C ASP A 178 -6.06 1.70 11.61
N SER A 179 -6.16 1.13 10.40
CA SER A 179 -5.93 1.84 9.13
C SER A 179 -6.94 2.99 8.93
N ASP A 180 -8.23 2.72 9.15
CA ASP A 180 -9.28 3.73 9.09
C ASP A 180 -9.07 4.83 10.14
N ALA A 181 -8.77 4.46 11.39
CA ALA A 181 -8.59 5.39 12.50
C ALA A 181 -7.36 6.29 12.32
N SER A 182 -6.23 5.71 11.92
CA SER A 182 -4.99 6.46 11.67
C SER A 182 -5.13 7.43 10.48
N SER A 183 -5.96 7.07 9.48
CA SER A 183 -6.18 7.89 8.28
C SER A 183 -7.25 8.97 8.46
N LEU A 184 -8.18 8.80 9.40
CA LEU A 184 -9.32 9.70 9.59
C LEU A 184 -8.89 11.16 9.74
N ILE A 185 -7.94 11.47 10.62
CA ILE A 185 -7.55 12.86 10.86
C ILE A 185 -6.94 13.51 9.62
N ARG A 186 -6.16 12.76 8.83
CA ARG A 186 -5.60 13.23 7.56
C ARG A 186 -6.70 13.55 6.57
N ILE A 187 -7.71 12.68 6.45
CA ILE A 187 -8.88 12.94 5.59
C ILE A 187 -9.59 14.22 6.02
N LEU A 188 -9.87 14.39 7.33
CA LEU A 188 -10.52 15.60 7.82
C LEU A 188 -9.71 16.86 7.52
N MET A 189 -8.38 16.81 7.65
CA MET A 189 -7.50 17.92 7.28
C MET A 189 -7.50 18.19 5.77
N CYS A 190 -7.49 17.16 4.92
CA CYS A 190 -7.62 17.34 3.47
C CYS A 190 -8.94 18.03 3.10
N LEU A 191 -10.05 17.62 3.74
CA LEU A 191 -11.38 18.16 3.47
C LEU A 191 -11.57 19.60 4.01
N ALA A 192 -10.96 19.94 5.15
CA ALA A 192 -11.21 21.20 5.86
C ALA A 192 -10.10 22.25 5.72
N GLU A 193 -8.85 21.82 5.54
CA GLU A 193 -7.64 22.66 5.55
C GLU A 193 -6.69 22.29 4.38
N PRO A 194 -7.14 22.33 3.11
CA PRO A 194 -6.27 21.99 1.97
C PRO A 194 -5.04 22.91 1.90
N GLY A 195 -3.89 22.34 1.55
CA GLY A 195 -2.58 23.02 1.49
C GLY A 195 -1.84 23.12 2.83
N ARG A 196 -2.45 22.67 3.93
CA ARG A 196 -1.82 22.65 5.26
C ARG A 196 -0.60 21.71 5.29
N PRO A 197 0.51 22.11 5.97
CA PRO A 197 1.59 21.18 6.30
C PRO A 197 1.09 20.03 7.18
N TYR A 198 1.37 18.80 6.76
CA TYR A 198 1.03 17.57 7.47
C TYR A 198 2.30 16.78 7.75
N ASN A 199 2.61 16.61 9.04
CA ASN A 199 3.69 15.71 9.41
C ASN A 199 3.16 14.26 9.34
N ASN A 200 3.69 13.46 8.42
CA ASN A 200 3.30 12.07 8.30
C ASN A 200 3.49 11.35 9.64
N ASN A 201 2.53 10.49 9.99
CA ASN A 201 2.60 9.65 11.17
C ASN A 201 2.49 8.18 10.74
N PRO A 202 3.52 7.64 10.05
CA PRO A 202 3.52 6.24 9.66
C PRO A 202 3.54 5.36 10.91
N TYR A 203 2.96 4.17 10.81
CA TYR A 203 3.01 3.20 11.87
C TYR A 203 3.43 1.84 11.32
N ASP A 204 4.14 1.07 12.14
CA ASP A 204 4.50 -0.30 11.84
C ASP A 204 3.31 -1.20 12.21
N GLN A 205 2.71 -1.81 11.20
CA GLN A 205 1.49 -2.60 11.33
C GLN A 205 1.73 -3.89 12.14
N ASP A 206 2.91 -4.50 12.01
CA ASP A 206 3.25 -5.71 12.74
C ASP A 206 3.49 -5.40 14.23
N ILE A 207 4.14 -4.27 14.54
CA ILE A 207 4.28 -3.79 15.92
C ILE A 207 2.89 -3.52 16.52
N TRP A 208 1.96 -2.93 15.77
CA TRP A 208 0.61 -2.67 16.27
C TRP A 208 -0.16 -3.96 16.53
N VAL A 209 -0.09 -4.92 15.61
CA VAL A 209 -0.69 -6.25 15.77
C VAL A 209 -0.19 -6.93 17.05
N GLU A 210 1.11 -6.87 17.32
CA GLU A 210 1.71 -7.46 18.53
C GLU A 210 1.36 -6.66 19.79
N ARG A 211 1.63 -5.35 19.80
CA ARG A 211 1.61 -4.52 21.01
C ARG A 211 0.22 -4.08 21.43
N LEU A 212 -0.75 -4.05 20.52
CA LEU A 212 -2.15 -3.79 20.83
C LEU A 212 -2.96 -5.08 21.07
N ASP A 213 -2.26 -6.22 21.11
CA ASP A 213 -2.81 -7.54 21.43
C ASP A 213 -3.97 -7.96 20.52
N HIS A 214 -3.79 -7.81 19.20
CA HIS A 214 -4.83 -8.13 18.21
C HIS A 214 -5.21 -9.61 18.21
N ALA A 215 -4.37 -10.49 18.75
CA ALA A 215 -4.62 -11.93 18.77
C ALA A 215 -5.68 -12.36 19.80
N HIS A 216 -5.97 -11.56 20.83
CA HIS A 216 -6.81 -12.00 21.95
C HIS A 216 -8.02 -11.09 22.21
N ARG A 217 -8.22 -10.06 21.40
CA ARG A 217 -9.28 -9.06 21.61
C ARG A 217 -10.58 -9.41 20.89
N PRO A 218 -11.74 -9.03 21.44
CA PRO A 218 -13.02 -9.12 20.73
C PRO A 218 -13.02 -8.18 19.51
N ILE A 219 -13.59 -8.63 18.39
CA ILE A 219 -13.58 -7.89 17.11
C ILE A 219 -14.70 -6.85 16.99
N GLU A 220 -15.74 -6.96 17.80
CA GLU A 220 -16.96 -6.14 17.71
C GLU A 220 -16.68 -4.63 17.84
N PRO A 221 -15.81 -4.15 18.76
CA PRO A 221 -15.45 -2.74 18.82
C PRO A 221 -14.78 -2.24 17.54
N SER A 222 -13.94 -3.07 16.91
CA SER A 222 -13.28 -2.73 15.65
C SER A 222 -14.27 -2.64 14.49
N LEU A 223 -15.24 -3.57 14.40
CA LEU A 223 -16.31 -3.51 13.40
C LEU A 223 -17.15 -2.23 13.55
N ALA A 224 -17.52 -1.88 14.79
CA ALA A 224 -18.27 -0.66 15.07
C ALA A 224 -17.48 0.61 14.71
N LEU A 225 -16.17 0.61 14.95
CA LEU A 225 -15.29 1.74 14.62
C LEU A 225 -15.18 1.94 13.10
N ILE A 226 -14.93 0.86 12.35
CA ILE A 226 -14.87 0.87 10.88
C ILE A 226 -16.16 1.46 10.29
N ALA A 227 -17.33 0.96 10.73
CA ALA A 227 -18.62 1.48 10.27
C ALA A 227 -18.77 2.97 10.59
N SER A 228 -18.47 3.37 11.82
CA SER A 228 -18.65 4.75 12.28
C SER A 228 -17.77 5.73 11.51
N ILE A 229 -16.49 5.41 11.33
CA ILE A 229 -15.53 6.24 10.60
C ILE A 229 -15.96 6.39 9.15
N ARG A 230 -16.28 5.28 8.48
CA ARG A 230 -16.61 5.30 7.06
C ARG A 230 -17.90 6.06 6.78
N HIS A 231 -18.94 5.86 7.59
CA HIS A 231 -20.18 6.63 7.45
C HIS A 231 -19.98 8.12 7.79
N HIS A 232 -19.16 8.45 8.79
CA HIS A 232 -18.84 9.83 9.11
C HIS A 232 -18.17 10.55 7.94
N VAL A 233 -17.10 9.97 7.39
CA VAL A 233 -16.40 10.54 6.21
C VAL A 233 -17.33 10.67 5.02
N ALA A 234 -18.13 9.64 4.72
CA ALA A 234 -19.07 9.69 3.60
C ALA A 234 -20.15 10.77 3.78
N ALA A 235 -20.64 11.00 5.00
CA ALA A 235 -21.59 12.08 5.28
C ALA A 235 -20.98 13.47 5.04
N LEU A 236 -19.72 13.68 5.46
CA LEU A 236 -19.00 14.93 5.21
C LEU A 236 -18.82 15.18 3.72
N VAL A 237 -18.36 14.16 2.98
CA VAL A 237 -18.15 14.27 1.53
C VAL A 237 -19.45 14.51 0.78
N ARG A 238 -20.56 13.84 1.14
CA ARG A 238 -21.87 14.10 0.53
C ARG A 238 -22.35 15.55 0.74
N HIS A 239 -21.95 16.17 1.85
CA HIS A 239 -22.30 17.56 2.12
C HIS A 239 -21.39 18.55 1.36
N ARG A 240 -20.13 18.17 1.11
CA ARG A 240 -19.12 18.98 0.43
C ARG A 240 -18.33 18.15 -0.60
N PRO A 241 -18.95 17.74 -1.72
CA PRO A 241 -18.29 16.88 -2.69
C PRO A 241 -17.06 17.53 -3.32
N GLU A 242 -17.06 18.85 -3.46
CA GLU A 242 -15.92 19.62 -3.99
C GLU A 242 -14.67 19.56 -3.10
N ALA A 243 -14.82 19.20 -1.82
CA ALA A 243 -13.69 19.09 -0.90
C ALA A 243 -12.83 17.84 -1.15
N LEU A 244 -13.29 16.90 -1.97
CA LEU A 244 -12.55 15.66 -2.29
C LEU A 244 -11.21 15.90 -2.97
N ASP A 245 -11.08 17.01 -3.72
CA ASP A 245 -9.85 17.39 -4.39
C ASP A 245 -8.84 18.09 -3.45
N GLY A 246 -9.25 18.35 -2.20
CA GLY A 246 -8.38 18.90 -1.17
C GLY A 246 -7.29 17.91 -0.76
N ALA A 247 -6.05 18.40 -0.64
CA ALA A 247 -4.89 17.64 -0.19
C ALA A 247 -4.13 18.41 0.88
N VAL A 248 -3.48 17.69 1.79
CA VAL A 248 -2.47 18.27 2.69
C VAL A 248 -1.08 18.18 2.07
N GLU A 249 -0.16 19.04 2.50
CA GLU A 249 1.24 19.05 2.07
C GLU A 249 2.08 18.20 3.04
N PRO A 250 2.45 16.96 2.67
CA PRO A 250 3.17 16.07 3.56
C PRO A 250 4.62 16.50 3.75
N THR A 251 5.18 16.26 4.94
CA THR A 251 6.63 16.41 5.19
C THR A 251 7.46 15.38 4.43
N LEU A 252 6.85 14.23 4.09
CA LEU A 252 7.46 13.14 3.36
C LEU A 252 6.49 12.55 2.31
N GLY A 253 6.98 12.44 1.07
CA GLY A 253 6.20 11.87 -0.05
C GLY A 253 5.52 12.92 -0.92
N ALA A 254 4.59 12.46 -1.77
CA ALA A 254 3.75 13.32 -2.58
C ALA A 254 2.42 13.61 -1.84
N PRO A 255 1.81 14.79 -2.05
CA PRO A 255 0.45 15.05 -1.60
C PRO A 255 -0.52 13.98 -2.11
N MET A 256 -1.51 13.66 -1.27
CA MET A 256 -2.66 12.85 -1.67
C MET A 256 -3.92 13.62 -1.33
N THR A 257 -4.82 13.68 -2.28
CA THR A 257 -6.16 14.23 -2.13
C THR A 257 -6.99 13.38 -1.17
N ALA A 258 -8.06 13.96 -0.61
CA ALA A 258 -9.04 13.20 0.17
C ALA A 258 -9.64 12.06 -0.66
N ARG A 259 -9.88 12.29 -1.96
CA ARG A 259 -10.31 11.28 -2.94
C ARG A 259 -9.38 10.07 -2.97
N GLU A 260 -8.09 10.30 -3.16
CA GLU A 260 -7.09 9.22 -3.25
C GLU A 260 -6.95 8.47 -1.93
N LEU A 261 -7.04 9.17 -0.78
CA LEU A 261 -7.01 8.52 0.53
C LEU A 261 -8.23 7.61 0.75
N ILE A 262 -9.43 8.09 0.41
CA ILE A 262 -10.67 7.31 0.53
C ILE A 262 -10.64 6.11 -0.43
N ALA A 263 -10.14 6.30 -1.66
CA ALA A 263 -10.00 5.24 -2.63
C ALA A 263 -9.01 4.16 -2.15
N MET A 264 -7.85 4.57 -1.65
CA MET A 264 -6.85 3.67 -1.06
C MET A 264 -7.46 2.84 0.09
N LEU A 265 -8.18 3.47 1.01
CA LEU A 265 -8.83 2.78 2.13
C LEU A 265 -9.97 1.85 1.69
N ALA A 266 -10.68 2.18 0.61
CA ALA A 266 -11.69 1.30 0.03
C ALA A 266 -11.04 0.03 -0.54
N SER A 267 -10.03 0.19 -1.40
CA SER A 267 -9.24 -0.91 -1.95
C SER A 267 -8.55 -1.76 -0.87
N HIS A 268 -7.95 -1.12 0.13
CA HIS A 268 -7.27 -1.78 1.26
C HIS A 268 -8.22 -2.70 2.04
N ALA A 269 -9.42 -2.21 2.39
CA ALA A 269 -10.41 -3.02 3.08
C ALA A 269 -10.89 -4.21 2.22
N LEU A 270 -11.18 -3.99 0.93
CA LEU A 270 -11.58 -5.07 0.02
C LEU A 270 -10.50 -6.14 -0.15
N HIS A 271 -9.23 -5.72 -0.24
CA HIS A 271 -8.10 -6.63 -0.28
C HIS A 271 -8.05 -7.53 0.96
N HIS A 272 -8.18 -6.95 2.15
CA HIS A 272 -8.17 -7.72 3.40
C HIS A 272 -9.41 -8.61 3.58
N ILE A 273 -10.60 -8.15 3.14
CA ILE A 273 -11.81 -8.98 3.11
C ILE A 273 -11.59 -10.21 2.20
N ALA A 274 -10.93 -10.04 1.05
CA ALA A 274 -10.57 -11.17 0.19
C ALA A 274 -9.59 -12.14 0.88
N GLN A 275 -8.65 -11.65 1.70
CA GLN A 275 -7.78 -12.52 2.51
C GLN A 275 -8.55 -13.32 3.57
N ILE A 276 -9.61 -12.75 4.16
CA ILE A 276 -10.51 -13.48 5.07
C ILE A 276 -11.26 -14.57 4.31
N ALA A 277 -11.82 -14.25 3.15
CA ALA A 277 -12.50 -15.24 2.30
C ALA A 277 -11.56 -16.38 1.86
N GLU A 278 -10.31 -16.06 1.52
CA GLU A 278 -9.29 -17.06 1.21
C GLU A 278 -8.96 -17.94 2.43
N THR A 279 -8.83 -17.34 3.61
CA THR A 279 -8.61 -18.09 4.86
C THR A 279 -9.75 -19.09 5.10
N ARG A 280 -11.00 -18.66 4.93
CA ARG A 280 -12.16 -19.53 5.01
C ARG A 280 -12.08 -20.70 4.02
N ARG A 281 -11.76 -20.41 2.76
CA ARG A 281 -11.65 -21.41 1.69
C ARG A 281 -10.61 -22.49 2.01
N VAL A 282 -9.42 -22.10 2.48
CA VAL A 282 -8.35 -23.07 2.79
C VAL A 282 -8.67 -23.95 4.02
N HIS A 283 -9.54 -23.47 4.91
CA HIS A 283 -10.01 -24.21 6.10
C HIS A 283 -11.38 -24.88 5.91
N GLY A 284 -11.96 -24.83 4.71
CA GLY A 284 -13.26 -25.47 4.42
C GLY A 284 -14.48 -24.81 5.08
N LEU A 285 -14.38 -23.51 5.38
CA LEU A 285 -15.42 -22.73 6.05
C LEU A 285 -16.32 -22.05 4.99
N GLY A 286 -17.37 -22.77 4.55
CA GLY A 286 -18.41 -22.24 3.65
C GLY A 286 -19.24 -21.17 4.32
#